data_AF-A0A376HBQ9-F1
#
_entry.id   AF-A0A376HBQ9-F1
#
_cell.length_a   1.000
_cell.length_b   1.000
_cell.length_c   1.000
_cell.angle_alpha   90.00
_cell.angle_beta   90.00
_cell.angle_gamma   90.00
#
_symmetry.space_group_name_H-M   'P 1'
#
loop_
_entity.id
_entity.type
_entity.pdbx_description
1 polymer ?
#
loop_
_entity_poly.entity_id
_entity_poly.type
_entity_poly.pdbx_seq_one_letter_code
_entity_poly.pdbx_strand_id
1 'polypeptide(L)'
;MDDAGWRCISNSHWGRTTRERNLYNLLIKQGADCLAFGSGAGGSINGYSWMNERNLQTWHESVAAGKKPLMMIMRNAERNAQWRHTLQSGVETARVPLDELTPHAEKLAPLLAQWHQKGLSRDASTCLRLTNEGRFWASNILQSLNELIQVLNAPAIVREKP
;
A
#
# COMPACT_ATOMS: atom_id res chain seq x y z
N MET A 1 12.43 -5.03 18.94
CA MET A 1 11.56 -5.47 20.06
C MET A 1 11.45 -6.99 20.12
N ASP A 2 11.97 -7.70 19.11
CA ASP A 2 12.04 -9.16 19.05
C ASP A 2 12.69 -9.78 20.30
N ASP A 3 13.81 -9.23 20.79
CA ASP A 3 14.48 -9.68 22.03
C ASP A 3 13.58 -9.56 23.29
N ALA A 4 12.59 -8.66 23.25
CA ALA A 4 11.59 -8.49 24.29
C ALA A 4 10.32 -9.32 24.05
N GLY A 5 10.34 -10.22 23.05
CA GLY A 5 9.23 -11.12 22.70
C GLY A 5 8.14 -10.49 21.84
N TRP A 6 8.38 -9.32 21.23
CA TRP A 6 7.41 -8.66 20.35
C TRP A 6 7.77 -8.85 18.89
N ARG A 7 6.88 -9.49 18.13
CA ARG A 7 7.04 -9.68 16.69
C ARG A 7 6.43 -8.52 15.93
N CYS A 8 7.17 -7.96 14.98
CA CYS A 8 6.63 -6.99 14.03
C CYS A 8 5.59 -7.64 13.11
N ILE A 9 4.34 -7.16 13.15
CA ILE A 9 3.23 -7.62 12.30
C ILE A 9 3.16 -6.76 11.03
N SER A 10 3.36 -5.45 11.19
CA SER A 10 3.34 -4.46 10.12
C SER A 10 4.26 -3.30 10.50
N ASN A 11 4.57 -2.38 9.59
CA ASN A 11 5.53 -1.29 9.86
C ASN A 11 5.21 -0.44 11.10
N SER A 12 3.95 -0.42 11.57
CA SER A 12 3.54 0.32 12.77
C SER A 12 2.86 -0.55 13.84
N HIS A 13 2.88 -1.88 13.71
CA HIS A 13 2.19 -2.78 14.63
C HIS A 13 3.07 -3.95 15.06
N TRP A 14 3.10 -4.21 16.36
CA TRP A 14 3.78 -5.34 16.98
C TRP A 14 2.76 -6.16 17.77
N GLY A 15 2.97 -7.47 17.82
CA GLY A 15 2.18 -8.37 18.65
C GLY A 15 3.10 -9.24 19.49
N ARG A 16 2.67 -9.54 20.70
CA ARG A 16 3.40 -10.40 21.63
C ARG A 16 3.01 -11.88 21.49
N THR A 17 1.77 -12.11 21.07
CA THR A 17 1.16 -13.44 20.93
C THR A 17 0.78 -13.72 19.49
N THR A 18 0.45 -14.98 19.20
CA THR A 18 0.01 -15.41 17.86
C THR A 18 -1.43 -15.00 17.52
N ARG A 19 -2.21 -14.52 18.51
CA ARG A 19 -3.61 -14.09 18.32
C ARG A 19 -3.74 -12.63 17.92
N GLU A 20 -2.73 -11.80 18.19
CA GLU A 20 -2.74 -10.39 17.83
C GLU A 20 -2.53 -10.22 16.32
N ARG A 21 -3.44 -9.46 15.68
CA ARG A 21 -3.49 -9.27 14.23
C ARG A 21 -3.87 -7.84 13.90
N ASN A 22 -3.29 -7.31 12.83
CA ASN A 22 -3.59 -5.98 12.29
C ASN A 22 -4.52 -6.07 11.07
N LEU A 23 -5.66 -6.77 11.21
CA LEU A 23 -6.49 -7.15 10.06
C LEU A 23 -7.03 -5.95 9.31
N TYR A 24 -7.60 -4.96 10.01
CA TYR A 24 -8.17 -3.79 9.36
C TYR A 24 -7.15 -3.06 8.48
N ASN A 25 -6.01 -2.64 9.03
CA ASN A 25 -5.03 -1.87 8.25
C ASN A 25 -4.40 -2.70 7.12
N LEU A 26 -4.20 -4.01 7.31
CA LEU A 26 -3.68 -4.89 6.27
C LEU A 26 -4.68 -5.05 5.12
N LEU A 27 -5.95 -5.32 5.43
CA LEU A 27 -6.99 -5.51 4.43
C LEU A 27 -7.22 -4.23 3.61
N ILE A 28 -7.24 -3.06 4.26
CA ILE A 28 -7.36 -1.77 3.55
C ILE A 28 -6.19 -1.55 2.59
N LYS A 29 -4.95 -1.82 3.03
CA LYS A 29 -3.75 -1.70 2.17
C LYS A 29 -3.73 -2.73 1.03
N GLN A 30 -4.41 -3.85 1.20
CA GLN A 30 -4.63 -4.87 0.16
C GLN A 30 -5.78 -4.53 -0.80
N GLY A 31 -6.44 -3.38 -0.62
CA GLY A 31 -7.53 -2.94 -1.50
C GLY A 31 -8.87 -3.59 -1.18
N ALA A 32 -9.08 -4.09 0.03
CA ALA A 32 -10.40 -4.58 0.46
C ALA A 32 -11.42 -3.43 0.49
N ASP A 33 -12.69 -3.79 0.26
CA ASP A 33 -13.79 -2.85 0.40
C ASP A 33 -13.94 -2.38 1.85
N CYS A 34 -14.18 -1.09 2.03
CA CYS A 34 -14.28 -0.42 3.30
C CYS A 34 -15.51 0.48 3.33
N LEU A 35 -16.46 0.15 4.21
CA LEU A 35 -17.62 0.99 4.44
C LEU A 35 -17.29 2.06 5.49
N ALA A 36 -17.73 3.30 5.22
CA ALA A 36 -17.50 4.44 6.10
C ALA A 36 -18.76 4.78 6.89
N PHE A 37 -18.70 4.64 8.21
CA PHE A 37 -19.79 5.00 9.12
C PHE A 37 -19.40 6.16 10.02
N GLY A 38 -20.33 7.07 10.26
CA GLY A 38 -20.10 8.24 11.13
C GLY A 38 -19.40 9.40 10.43
N SER A 39 -19.28 10.50 11.17
CA SER A 39 -18.62 11.73 10.73
C SER A 39 -17.11 11.51 10.53
N GLY A 40 -16.56 12.05 9.45
CA GLY A 40 -15.13 11.99 9.12
C GLY A 40 -14.60 10.63 8.64
N ALA A 41 -15.43 9.58 8.63
CA ALA A 41 -15.01 8.27 8.16
C ALA A 41 -14.71 8.26 6.65
N GLY A 42 -13.66 7.55 6.27
CA GLY A 42 -13.30 7.26 4.88
C GLY A 42 -13.68 5.83 4.48
N GLY A 43 -14.01 5.63 3.22
CA GLY A 43 -14.36 4.32 2.67
C GLY A 43 -13.91 4.15 1.23
N SER A 44 -13.92 2.91 0.76
CA SER A 44 -13.60 2.57 -0.62
C SER A 44 -14.37 1.33 -1.07
N ILE A 45 -14.89 1.35 -2.29
CA ILE A 45 -15.59 0.22 -2.91
C ILE A 45 -15.54 0.35 -4.42
N ASN A 46 -15.27 -0.75 -5.13
CA ASN A 46 -15.34 -0.81 -6.60
C ASN A 46 -14.58 0.33 -7.33
N GLY A 47 -13.40 0.69 -6.83
CA GLY A 47 -12.58 1.76 -7.43
C GLY A 47 -13.05 3.19 -7.12
N TYR A 48 -14.01 3.36 -6.22
CA TYR A 48 -14.35 4.64 -5.62
C TYR A 48 -13.78 4.71 -4.21
N SER A 49 -13.30 5.88 -3.82
CA SER A 49 -13.02 6.23 -2.43
C SER A 49 -13.84 7.45 -2.05
N TRP A 50 -14.28 7.54 -0.81
CA TRP A 50 -15.05 8.68 -0.33
C TRP A 50 -14.72 9.01 1.11
N MET A 51 -15.15 10.19 1.51
CA MET A 51 -15.06 10.69 2.87
C MET A 51 -16.40 11.26 3.29
N ASN A 52 -16.87 10.85 4.46
CA ASN A 52 -18.05 11.41 5.08
C ASN A 52 -17.75 12.82 5.61
N GLU A 53 -18.81 13.64 5.75
CA GLU A 53 -18.74 14.97 6.35
C GLU A 53 -18.02 14.93 7.70
N ARG A 54 -16.99 15.77 7.85
CA ARG A 54 -16.11 15.81 9.01
C ARG A 54 -16.67 16.67 10.13
N ASN A 55 -17.45 17.68 9.79
CA ASN A 55 -18.13 18.48 10.78
C ASN A 55 -19.30 17.69 11.36
N LEU A 56 -19.25 17.40 12.65
CA LEU A 56 -20.25 16.57 13.31
C LEU A 56 -21.66 17.16 13.22
N GLN A 57 -21.79 18.49 13.33
CA GLN A 57 -23.08 19.18 13.24
C GLN A 57 -23.66 19.04 11.83
N THR A 58 -22.88 19.38 10.79
CA THR A 58 -23.30 19.24 9.38
C THR A 58 -23.62 17.79 9.03
N TRP A 59 -22.86 16.83 9.59
CA TRP A 59 -23.12 15.41 9.42
C TRP A 59 -24.48 15.01 10.01
N HIS A 60 -24.79 15.43 11.25
CA HIS A 60 -26.08 15.15 11.89
C HIS A 60 -27.25 15.78 11.13
N GLU A 61 -27.13 17.03 10.71
CA GLU A 61 -28.15 17.73 9.93
C GLU A 61 -28.43 17.04 8.59
N SER A 62 -27.37 16.61 7.90
CA SER A 62 -27.49 15.87 6.63
C SER A 62 -28.21 14.54 6.82
N VAL A 63 -27.83 13.78 7.86
CA VAL A 63 -28.47 12.51 8.20
C VAL A 63 -29.94 12.71 8.56
N ALA A 64 -30.26 13.71 9.39
CA ALA A 64 -31.62 14.05 9.77
C ALA A 64 -32.48 14.46 8.56
N ALA A 65 -31.86 15.10 7.56
CA ALA A 65 -32.50 15.46 6.29
C ALA A 65 -32.59 14.30 5.28
N GLY A 66 -32.20 13.07 5.64
CA GLY A 66 -32.21 11.91 4.74
C GLY A 66 -31.17 11.98 3.62
N LYS A 67 -30.17 12.87 3.72
CA LYS A 67 -29.10 13.03 2.74
C LYS A 67 -27.88 12.22 3.14
N LYS A 68 -27.20 11.62 2.16
CA LYS A 68 -25.91 10.98 2.43
C LYS A 68 -24.86 12.06 2.75
N PRO A 69 -24.23 12.05 3.94
CA PRO A 69 -23.30 13.10 4.36
C PRO A 69 -21.92 12.89 3.72
N LEU A 70 -21.80 13.05 2.40
CA LEU A 70 -20.54 12.93 1.67
C LEU A 70 -19.85 14.29 1.57
N MET A 71 -18.59 14.35 2.01
CA MET A 71 -17.74 15.52 1.81
C MET A 71 -17.06 15.46 0.44
N MET A 72 -16.55 14.28 0.08
CA MET A 72 -15.79 14.06 -1.14
C MET A 72 -15.99 12.63 -1.62
N ILE A 73 -16.01 12.45 -2.94
CA ILE A 73 -15.86 11.16 -3.60
C ILE A 73 -14.82 11.30 -4.71
N MET A 74 -13.94 10.31 -4.80
CA MET A 74 -12.89 10.21 -5.81
C MET A 74 -13.01 8.87 -6.52
N ARG A 75 -12.69 8.87 -7.81
CA ARG A 75 -12.50 7.62 -8.57
C ARG A 75 -11.02 7.29 -8.54
N ASN A 76 -10.67 6.16 -7.92
CA ASN A 76 -9.31 5.64 -7.92
C ASN A 76 -9.01 5.12 -9.33
N ALA A 77 -7.86 5.51 -9.89
CA ALA A 77 -7.51 5.21 -11.28
C ALA A 77 -7.37 3.70 -11.56
N GLU A 78 -7.94 3.31 -12.70
CA GLU A 78 -7.84 2.12 -13.55
C GLU A 78 -7.59 0.71 -12.97
N ARG A 79 -8.34 -0.25 -13.51
CA ARG A 79 -8.25 -1.70 -13.28
C ARG A 79 -6.84 -2.28 -13.45
N ASN A 80 -5.97 -1.59 -14.18
CA ASN A 80 -4.56 -1.95 -14.44
C ASN A 80 -3.60 -1.60 -13.27
N ALA A 81 -4.08 -0.94 -12.22
CA ALA A 81 -3.27 -0.52 -11.07
C ALA A 81 -3.40 -1.43 -9.83
N GLN A 82 -4.05 -2.60 -9.94
CA GLN A 82 -4.24 -3.54 -8.82
C GLN A 82 -2.91 -3.97 -8.16
N TRP A 83 -1.83 -4.05 -8.93
CA TRP A 83 -0.48 -4.34 -8.42
C TRP A 83 -0.03 -3.36 -7.34
N ARG A 84 -0.56 -2.13 -7.31
CA ARG A 84 -0.23 -1.14 -6.27
C ARG A 84 -0.70 -1.57 -4.89
N HIS A 85 -1.82 -2.29 -4.78
CA HIS A 85 -2.27 -2.85 -3.51
C HIS A 85 -1.33 -3.96 -3.02
N THR A 86 -0.90 -4.84 -3.93
CA THR A 86 0.11 -5.86 -3.61
C THR A 86 1.44 -5.23 -3.19
N LEU A 87 1.89 -4.17 -3.89
CA LEU A 87 3.07 -3.41 -3.49
C LEU A 87 2.92 -2.80 -2.10
N GLN A 88 1.82 -2.09 -1.85
CA GLN A 88 1.56 -1.43 -0.57
C GLN A 88 1.49 -2.42 0.59
N SER A 89 0.78 -3.54 0.41
CA SER A 89 0.72 -4.63 1.38
C SER A 89 2.09 -5.29 1.60
N GLY A 90 2.86 -5.49 0.53
CA GLY A 90 4.19 -6.10 0.61
C GLY A 90 5.17 -5.23 1.39
N VAL A 91 5.19 -3.92 1.14
CA VAL A 91 6.03 -2.97 1.89
C VAL A 91 5.58 -2.90 3.35
N GLU A 92 4.27 -2.91 3.62
CA GLU A 92 3.73 -2.91 4.97
C GLU A 92 4.18 -4.13 5.80
N THR A 93 4.33 -5.28 5.14
CA THR A 93 4.73 -6.55 5.75
C THR A 93 6.23 -6.85 5.61
N ALA A 94 7.00 -5.96 4.95
CA ALA A 94 8.40 -6.11 4.55
C ALA A 94 8.72 -7.30 3.64
N ARG A 95 7.75 -7.77 2.86
CA ARG A 95 7.99 -8.77 1.82
C ARG A 95 7.27 -8.34 0.54
N VAL A 96 8.05 -7.94 -0.47
CA VAL A 96 7.51 -7.51 -1.78
C VAL A 96 7.91 -8.54 -2.85
N PRO A 97 6.99 -9.34 -3.37
CA PRO A 97 7.27 -10.24 -4.49
C PRO A 97 7.21 -9.47 -5.81
N LEU A 98 8.35 -8.90 -6.26
CA LEU A 98 8.38 -8.01 -7.43
C LEU A 98 7.96 -8.70 -8.73
N ASP A 99 8.22 -10.00 -8.87
CA ASP A 99 7.82 -10.80 -10.03
C ASP A 99 6.29 -10.90 -10.18
N GLU A 100 5.52 -10.70 -9.10
CA GLU A 100 4.06 -10.62 -9.15
C GLU A 100 3.56 -9.22 -9.56
N LEU A 101 4.42 -8.20 -9.48
CA LEU A 101 4.07 -6.81 -9.76
C LEU A 101 4.41 -6.38 -11.19
N THR A 102 5.45 -6.99 -11.77
CA THR A 102 5.92 -6.71 -13.13
C THR A 102 6.68 -7.90 -13.70
N PRO A 103 6.50 -8.24 -14.98
CA PRO A 103 7.31 -9.26 -15.66
C PRO A 103 8.75 -8.79 -15.94
N HIS A 104 9.10 -7.56 -15.56
CA HIS A 104 10.40 -6.94 -15.79
C HIS A 104 11.17 -6.69 -14.48
N ALA A 105 10.89 -7.47 -13.44
CA ALA A 105 11.47 -7.30 -12.11
C ALA A 105 13.01 -7.43 -12.12
N GLU A 106 13.57 -8.19 -13.05
CA GLU A 106 15.01 -8.33 -13.25
C GLU A 106 15.71 -7.00 -13.56
N LYS A 107 15.01 -6.04 -14.18
CA LYS A 107 15.55 -4.70 -14.47
C LYS A 107 15.78 -3.88 -13.20
N LEU A 108 15.19 -4.27 -12.07
CA LEU A 108 15.41 -3.66 -10.76
C LEU A 108 16.65 -4.20 -10.04
N ALA A 109 17.34 -5.23 -10.57
CA ALA A 109 18.50 -5.85 -9.93
C ALA A 109 19.59 -4.85 -9.46
N PRO A 110 19.96 -3.79 -10.23
CA PRO A 110 20.95 -2.81 -9.74
C PRO A 110 20.49 -2.07 -8.49
N LEU A 111 19.20 -1.71 -8.41
CA LEU A 111 18.61 -1.04 -7.25
C LEU A 111 18.56 -1.99 -6.04
N LEU A 112 18.16 -3.24 -6.26
CA LEU A 112 18.10 -4.28 -5.21
C LEU A 112 19.49 -4.57 -4.64
N ALA A 113 20.52 -4.66 -5.49
CA ALA A 113 21.90 -4.82 -5.05
C ALA A 113 22.37 -3.63 -4.20
N GLN A 114 22.03 -2.39 -4.62
CA GLN A 114 22.36 -1.19 -3.85
C GLN A 114 21.65 -1.18 -2.48
N TRP A 115 20.35 -1.48 -2.43
CA TRP A 115 19.59 -1.53 -1.18
C TRP A 115 20.11 -2.61 -0.23
N HIS A 116 20.49 -3.77 -0.75
CA HIS A 116 21.12 -4.81 0.03
C HIS A 116 22.48 -4.35 0.58
N GLN A 117 23.33 -3.75 -0.25
CA GLN A 117 24.63 -3.22 0.19
C GLN A 117 24.49 -2.15 1.28
N LYS A 118 23.41 -1.37 1.25
CA LYS A 118 23.08 -0.36 2.28
C LYS A 118 22.33 -0.92 3.48
N GLY A 119 22.09 -2.23 3.53
CA GLY A 119 21.43 -2.89 4.65
C GLY A 119 19.92 -2.65 4.75
N LEU A 120 19.26 -2.18 3.68
CA LEU A 120 17.80 -1.99 3.64
C LEU A 120 17.05 -3.30 3.36
N SER A 121 17.71 -4.26 2.72
CA SER A 121 17.15 -5.58 2.43
C SER A 121 18.07 -6.71 2.87
N ARG A 122 17.46 -7.85 3.20
CA ARG A 122 18.15 -9.07 3.64
C ARG A 122 19.00 -9.70 2.53
N ASP A 123 18.58 -9.53 1.29
CA ASP A 123 19.24 -10.02 0.08
C ASP A 123 18.93 -9.06 -1.11
N ALA A 124 19.52 -9.35 -2.27
CA ALA A 124 19.29 -8.60 -3.51
C ALA A 124 18.31 -9.32 -4.48
N SER A 125 17.44 -10.20 -3.97
CA SER A 125 16.49 -10.95 -4.80
C SER A 125 15.27 -10.12 -5.20
N THR A 126 14.55 -10.57 -6.24
CA THR A 126 13.26 -10.00 -6.67
C THR A 126 12.14 -10.23 -5.65
N CYS A 127 12.35 -11.09 -4.66
CA CYS A 127 11.51 -11.17 -3.46
C CYS A 127 12.12 -10.30 -2.36
N LEU A 128 11.92 -8.99 -2.45
CA LEU A 128 12.49 -8.01 -1.53
C LEU A 128 12.01 -8.27 -0.10
N ARG A 129 12.97 -8.53 0.80
CA ARG A 129 12.73 -8.69 2.24
C ARG A 129 13.41 -7.57 3.00
N LEU A 130 12.64 -6.67 3.62
CA LEU A 130 13.22 -5.49 4.29
C LEU A 130 13.82 -5.86 5.67
N THR A 131 14.91 -5.19 6.02
CA THR A 131 15.45 -5.13 7.37
C THR A 131 14.64 -4.14 8.24
N ASN A 132 15.05 -3.91 9.48
CA ASN A 132 14.42 -2.87 10.31
C ASN A 132 14.70 -1.48 9.75
N GLU A 133 15.91 -1.26 9.24
CA GLU A 133 16.34 -0.04 8.56
C GLU A 133 15.54 0.15 7.26
N GLY A 134 15.32 -0.93 6.50
CA GLY A 134 14.44 -0.88 5.32
C GLY A 134 12.99 -0.55 5.66
N ARG A 135 12.45 -1.10 6.76
CA ARG A 135 11.11 -0.75 7.26
C ARG A 135 11.02 0.70 7.71
N PHE A 136 12.07 1.27 8.29
CA PHE A 136 12.12 2.69 8.63
C PHE A 136 11.95 3.57 7.37
N TRP A 137 12.56 3.17 6.25
CA TRP A 137 12.45 3.84 4.94
C TRP A 137 11.29 3.34 4.07
N ALA A 138 10.31 2.63 4.64
CA ALA A 138 9.24 1.98 3.89
C ALA A 138 8.47 2.93 2.95
N SER A 139 8.16 4.15 3.38
CA SER A 139 7.45 5.13 2.55
C SER A 139 8.24 5.53 1.30
N ASN A 140 9.55 5.71 1.43
CA ASN A 140 10.44 6.02 0.30
C ASN A 140 10.55 4.83 -0.66
N ILE A 141 10.73 3.62 -0.11
CA ILE A 141 10.78 2.39 -0.91
C ILE A 141 9.48 2.19 -1.68
N LEU A 142 8.33 2.37 -1.03
CA LEU A 142 7.02 2.29 -1.66
C LEU A 142 6.90 3.26 -2.84
N GLN A 143 7.28 4.53 -2.62
CA GLN A 143 7.21 5.55 -3.66
C GLN A 143 8.11 5.21 -4.85
N SER A 144 9.38 4.87 -4.60
CA SER A 144 10.35 4.54 -5.65
C SER A 144 9.92 3.30 -6.46
N LEU A 145 9.48 2.24 -5.78
CA LEU A 145 8.99 1.04 -6.48
C LEU A 145 7.71 1.33 -7.28
N ASN A 146 6.80 2.15 -6.75
CA ASN A 146 5.59 2.52 -7.47
C ASN A 146 5.91 3.28 -8.77
N GLU A 147 6.83 4.25 -8.74
CA GLU A 147 7.24 5.00 -9.92
C GLU A 147 7.93 4.09 -10.96
N LEU A 148 8.89 3.27 -10.52
CA LEU A 148 9.64 2.40 -11.41
C LEU A 148 8.77 1.31 -12.03
N ILE A 149 7.94 0.64 -11.23
CA ILE A 149 7.04 -0.42 -11.72
C ILE A 149 6.00 0.17 -12.67
N GLN A 150 5.51 1.39 -12.42
CA GLN A 150 4.62 2.05 -13.37
C GLN A 150 5.29 2.27 -14.74
N VAL A 151 6.56 2.67 -14.76
CA VAL A 151 7.33 2.81 -16.01
C VAL A 151 7.57 1.44 -16.66
N LEU A 152 7.92 0.43 -15.88
CA LEU A 152 8.17 -0.93 -16.38
C LEU A 152 6.92 -1.59 -16.97
N ASN A 153 5.75 -1.31 -16.40
CA ASN A 153 4.47 -1.84 -16.85
C ASN A 153 3.83 -1.00 -17.97
N ALA A 154 4.40 0.16 -18.33
CA ALA A 154 3.89 0.95 -19.42
C ALA A 154 4.07 0.19 -20.76
N PRO A 155 3.07 0.19 -21.64
CA PRO A 155 3.20 -0.44 -22.95
C PRO A 155 4.37 0.20 -23.71
N ALA A 156 5.24 -0.63 -24.27
CA ALA A 156 6.35 -0.14 -25.09
C ALA A 156 5.79 0.70 -26.24
N ILE A 157 6.13 1.99 -26.30
CA ILE A 157 5.88 2.79 -27.48
C ILE A 157 6.77 2.19 -28.58
N VAL A 158 6.17 1.45 -29.50
CA VAL A 158 6.86 1.02 -30.72
C VAL A 158 7.22 2.29 -31.47
N ARG A 159 8.47 2.73 -31.34
CA ARG A 159 9.04 3.69 -32.28
C ARG A 159 9.27 2.91 -33.56
N GLU A 160 8.34 3.03 -34.51
CA GLU A 160 8.62 2.67 -35.90
C GLU A 160 9.88 3.43 -36.31
N LYS A 161 10.93 2.68 -36.63
CA LYS A 161 12.13 3.26 -37.25
C LYS A 161 11.71 3.74 -38.65
N PRO A 162 12.14 4.95 -39.06
CA PRO A 162 11.94 5.41 -40.44
C PRO A 162 12.66 4.53 -41.45
#